data_AF-A0A3M0YDM3-F1
#
_entry.id   AF-A0A3M0YDM3-F1
#
_cell.length_a   1.000
_cell.length_b   1.000
_cell.length_c   1.000
_cell.angle_alpha   90.00
_cell.angle_beta   90.00
_cell.angle_gamma   90.00
#
_symmetry.space_group_name_H-M   'P 1'
#
loop_
_entity.id
_entity.type
_entity.pdbx_description
1 polymer ?
#
loop_
_entity_poly.entity_id
_entity_poly.type
_entity_poly.pdbx_seq_one_letter_code
_entity_poly.pdbx_strand_id
1 'polypeptide(L)'
;MVPRDSLIAFLGQQGIRLEVEDAWVTDHLTPYGILPWALEDTYRKLVSAFAKKDEALILRYASDIGHYLADACVPLHTTENYDGQLTDQKGIHAFWESRLPELFAEAQYDFFTGQAEAVPDPLDYFWHLILDSHLLVPKVLGAERRVRDSLPREKVWCTELRNGQPIQVRCREFAEAYHQALGGMVERQMRRAIEAVGDIWYTAWLEAGQPNLGWQVDVPALPELDSLPPDTGHPLRKQ
;
A
#
# COMPACT_ATOMS: atom_id res chain seq x y z
N MET A 1 21.33 18.19 -15.93
CA MET A 1 22.41 19.07 -15.46
C MET A 1 22.06 19.46 -14.05
N VAL A 2 22.94 19.18 -13.09
CA VAL A 2 22.68 19.52 -11.68
C VAL A 2 23.14 20.96 -11.45
N PRO A 3 22.36 21.81 -10.76
CA PRO A 3 22.83 23.15 -10.41
C PRO A 3 24.14 23.07 -9.62
N ARG A 4 25.18 23.75 -10.12
CA ARG A 4 26.54 23.73 -9.57
C ARG A 4 26.56 24.01 -8.06
N ASP A 5 25.85 25.05 -7.63
CA ASP A 5 25.86 25.48 -6.24
C ASP A 5 25.22 24.44 -5.30
N SER A 6 24.13 23.81 -5.74
CA SER A 6 23.50 22.71 -5.00
C SER A 6 24.42 21.50 -4.88
N LEU A 7 25.15 21.17 -5.95
CA LEU A 7 26.10 20.05 -5.94
C LEU A 7 27.30 20.33 -5.02
N ILE A 8 27.89 21.53 -5.11
CA ILE A 8 29.00 21.94 -4.24
C ILE A 8 28.55 21.94 -2.77
N ALA A 9 27.35 22.44 -2.48
CA ALA A 9 26.80 22.43 -1.13
C ALA A 9 26.63 20.99 -0.60
N PHE A 10 26.05 20.11 -1.42
CA PHE A 10 25.88 18.69 -1.07
C PHE A 10 27.22 17.99 -0.83
N LEU A 11 28.17 18.11 -1.75
CA LEU A 11 29.51 17.51 -1.61
C LEU A 11 30.26 18.07 -0.40
N GLY A 12 30.13 19.36 -0.13
CA GLY A 12 30.72 20.02 1.03
C GLY A 12 30.19 19.45 2.36
N GLN A 13 28.91 19.10 2.45
CA GLN A 13 28.34 18.42 3.62
C GLN A 13 28.94 17.02 3.83
N GLN A 14 29.40 16.38 2.76
CA GLN A 14 30.09 15.07 2.79
C GLN A 14 31.61 15.21 2.98
N GLY A 15 32.12 16.43 3.22
CA GLY A 15 33.56 16.70 3.36
C GLY A 15 34.34 16.65 2.03
N ILE A 16 33.66 16.57 0.90
CA ILE A 16 34.27 16.52 -0.43
C ILE A 16 34.38 17.94 -0.98
N ARG A 17 35.61 18.38 -1.26
CA ARG A 17 35.87 19.67 -1.92
C ARG A 17 36.33 19.42 -3.35
N LEU A 18 35.52 19.85 -4.31
CA LEU A 18 35.80 19.76 -5.74
C LEU A 18 35.52 21.10 -6.40
N GLU A 19 36.37 21.50 -7.34
CA GLU A 19 36.03 22.54 -8.30
C GLU A 19 35.27 21.89 -9.47
N VAL A 20 34.00 22.27 -9.61
CA VAL A 20 33.10 21.74 -10.63
C VAL A 20 32.71 22.87 -11.57
N GLU A 21 32.96 22.70 -12.87
CA GLU A 21 32.44 23.59 -13.91
C GLU A 21 31.01 23.18 -14.27
N ASP A 22 30.82 21.91 -14.66
CA ASP A 22 29.54 21.31 -14.98
C ASP A 22 29.40 19.91 -14.37
N ALA A 23 28.15 19.51 -14.13
CA ALA A 23 27.82 18.17 -13.65
C ALA A 23 26.55 17.59 -14.29
N TRP A 24 26.65 16.33 -14.68
CA TRP A 24 25.54 15.53 -15.18
C TRP A 24 25.28 14.36 -14.24
N VAL A 25 24.01 14.14 -13.93
CA VAL A 25 23.54 12.96 -13.22
C VAL A 25 22.57 12.25 -14.12
N THR A 26 22.76 10.95 -14.27
CA THR A 26 21.83 10.06 -14.94
C THR A 26 21.13 9.24 -13.88
N ASP A 27 19.81 9.42 -13.78
CA ASP A 27 18.98 8.69 -12.83
C ASP A 27 18.56 7.35 -13.45
N HIS A 28 19.01 6.27 -12.83
CA HIS A 28 18.67 4.91 -13.22
C HIS A 28 17.64 4.26 -12.30
N LEU A 29 17.18 4.96 -11.25
CA LEU A 29 16.34 4.40 -10.19
C LEU A 29 14.90 4.89 -10.28
N THR A 30 14.67 6.20 -10.34
CA THR A 30 13.32 6.81 -10.41
C THR A 30 12.45 6.24 -11.53
N PRO A 31 12.98 5.90 -12.73
CA PRO A 31 12.18 5.24 -13.76
C PRO A 31 11.54 3.90 -13.33
N TYR A 32 12.08 3.23 -12.32
CA TYR A 32 11.57 1.96 -11.76
C TYR A 32 10.67 2.15 -10.53
N GLY A 33 10.32 3.40 -10.20
CA GLY A 33 9.47 3.75 -9.07
C GLY A 33 10.22 4.53 -7.99
N ILE A 34 9.45 5.19 -7.13
CA ILE A 34 9.98 6.08 -6.08
C ILE A 34 9.44 5.79 -4.67
N LEU A 35 8.65 4.73 -4.53
CA LEU A 35 7.85 4.49 -3.32
C LEU A 35 8.68 4.39 -2.03
N PRO A 36 9.84 3.70 -1.96
CA PRO A 36 10.63 3.66 -0.74
C PRO A 36 11.07 5.04 -0.24
N TRP A 37 11.50 5.91 -1.16
CA TRP A 37 11.94 7.27 -0.84
C TRP A 37 10.77 8.20 -0.51
N ALA A 38 9.63 8.02 -1.18
CA ALA A 38 8.41 8.78 -0.89
C ALA A 38 7.89 8.48 0.53
N LEU A 39 7.91 7.20 0.94
CA LEU A 39 7.55 6.79 2.31
C LEU A 39 8.48 7.43 3.34
N GLU A 40 9.80 7.33 3.18
CA GLU A 40 10.77 7.90 4.11
C GLU A 40 10.64 9.43 4.23
N ASP A 41 10.57 10.14 3.10
CA ASP A 41 10.44 11.60 3.08
C ASP A 41 9.12 12.06 3.72
N THR A 42 8.01 11.39 3.41
CA THR A 42 6.69 11.73 3.95
C THR A 42 6.59 11.41 5.44
N TYR A 43 7.23 10.32 5.88
CA TYR A 43 7.34 9.96 7.30
C TYR A 43 8.03 11.07 8.10
N ARG A 44 9.21 11.52 7.65
CA ARG A 44 9.96 12.60 8.32
C ARG A 44 9.17 13.91 8.35
N LYS A 45 8.42 14.20 7.28
CA LYS A 45 7.51 15.36 7.24
C LYS A 45 6.37 15.23 8.25
N LEU A 46 5.78 14.05 8.39
CA LEU A 46 4.75 13.76 9.38
C LEU A 46 5.28 13.93 10.81
N VAL A 47 6.45 13.36 11.13
CA VAL A 47 7.12 13.56 12.44
C VAL A 47 7.33 15.05 12.72
N SER A 48 7.85 15.81 11.73
CA SER A 48 8.03 17.25 11.90
C SER A 48 6.70 17.99 12.08
N ALA A 49 5.62 17.57 11.43
CA ALA A 49 4.32 18.20 11.56
C ALA A 49 3.72 17.97 12.96
N PHE A 50 3.83 16.75 13.48
CA PHE A 50 3.46 16.44 14.87
C PHE A 50 4.27 17.28 15.86
N ALA A 51 5.60 17.35 15.70
CA ALA A 51 6.46 18.11 16.62
C ALA A 51 6.11 19.61 16.65
N LYS A 52 5.67 20.15 15.51
CA LYS A 52 5.21 21.55 15.37
C LYS A 52 3.74 21.74 15.74
N LYS A 53 2.99 20.66 15.97
CA LYS A 53 1.53 20.65 16.19
C LYS A 53 0.76 21.34 15.07
N ASP A 54 1.25 21.24 13.84
CA ASP A 54 0.61 21.83 12.68
C ASP A 54 -0.47 20.89 12.15
N GLU A 55 -1.72 21.15 12.52
CA GLU A 55 -2.86 20.27 12.22
C GLU A 55 -3.06 20.04 10.73
N ALA A 56 -2.98 21.10 9.92
CA ALA A 56 -3.17 20.98 8.48
C ALA A 56 -2.09 20.08 7.85
N LEU A 57 -0.84 20.24 8.30
CA LEU A 57 0.26 19.40 7.81
C LEU A 57 0.20 17.96 8.36
N ILE A 58 -0.24 17.75 9.60
CA ILE A 58 -0.43 16.40 10.14
C ILE A 58 -1.47 15.66 9.30
N LEU A 59 -2.66 16.24 9.10
CA LEU A 59 -3.73 15.61 8.31
C LEU A 59 -3.28 15.34 6.87
N ARG A 60 -2.55 16.29 6.28
CA ARG A 60 -2.00 16.13 4.92
C ARG A 60 -1.01 14.98 4.84
N TYR A 61 0.02 14.97 5.69
CA TYR A 61 1.08 13.96 5.60
C TYR A 61 0.64 12.60 6.14
N ALA A 62 -0.31 12.55 7.08
CA ALA A 62 -0.94 11.30 7.51
C ALA A 62 -1.74 10.65 6.37
N SER A 63 -2.48 11.45 5.60
CA SER A 63 -3.19 10.98 4.41
C SER A 63 -2.23 10.53 3.30
N ASP A 64 -1.23 11.36 2.97
CA ASP A 64 -0.25 11.05 1.93
C ASP A 64 0.54 9.76 2.27
N ILE A 65 1.06 9.62 3.50
CA ILE A 65 1.78 8.40 3.88
C ILE A 65 0.85 7.20 3.99
N GLY A 66 -0.40 7.40 4.44
CA GLY A 66 -1.37 6.32 4.54
C GLY A 66 -1.68 5.71 3.17
N HIS A 67 -1.82 6.57 2.15
CA HIS A 67 -1.95 6.14 0.76
C HIS A 67 -0.71 5.37 0.29
N TYR A 68 0.51 5.88 0.53
CA TYR A 68 1.73 5.20 0.09
C TYR A 68 1.95 3.84 0.78
N LEU A 69 1.58 3.71 2.06
CA LEU A 69 1.64 2.44 2.79
C LEU A 69 0.62 1.43 2.24
N ALA A 70 -0.59 1.88 1.89
CA ALA A 70 -1.58 1.04 1.25
C ALA A 70 -1.10 0.57 -0.14
N ASP A 71 -0.52 1.47 -0.94
CA ASP A 71 0.05 1.11 -2.25
C ASP A 71 1.20 0.11 -2.11
N ALA A 72 2.05 0.26 -1.07
CA ALA A 72 3.11 -0.69 -0.76
C ALA A 72 2.58 -2.10 -0.42
N CYS A 73 1.31 -2.22 -0.02
CA CYS A 73 0.61 -3.48 0.23
C CYS A 73 -0.03 -4.07 -1.04
N VAL A 74 0.04 -3.42 -2.19
CA VAL A 74 -0.44 -3.99 -3.45
C VAL A 74 0.75 -4.58 -4.21
N PRO A 75 0.81 -5.91 -4.45
CA PRO A 75 1.92 -6.53 -5.15
C PRO A 75 2.22 -5.87 -6.51
N LEU A 76 1.17 -5.46 -7.22
CA LEU A 76 1.27 -4.87 -8.54
C LEU A 76 1.90 -3.46 -8.56
N HIS A 77 1.94 -2.73 -7.44
CA HIS A 77 2.66 -1.44 -7.34
C HIS A 77 4.19 -1.62 -7.20
N THR A 78 4.68 -2.85 -7.09
CA THR A 78 6.10 -3.16 -6.86
C THR A 78 6.81 -3.75 -8.08
N THR A 79 6.20 -3.71 -9.26
CA THR A 79 6.72 -4.36 -10.48
C THR A 79 6.46 -3.51 -11.72
N GLU A 80 7.35 -3.59 -12.71
CA GLU A 80 7.10 -2.98 -14.03
C GLU A 80 5.89 -3.61 -14.73
N ASN A 81 5.51 -4.84 -14.37
CA ASN A 81 4.33 -5.51 -14.89
C ASN A 81 3.04 -5.13 -14.11
N TYR A 82 2.93 -3.87 -13.70
CA TYR A 82 1.92 -3.37 -12.76
C TYR A 82 0.47 -3.54 -13.22
N ASP A 83 0.23 -3.65 -14.52
CA ASP A 83 -1.10 -3.93 -15.08
C ASP A 83 -1.10 -5.24 -15.88
N GLY A 84 -0.11 -6.11 -15.72
CA GLY A 84 -0.01 -7.36 -16.47
C GLY A 84 0.34 -7.16 -17.96
N GLN A 85 0.80 -5.97 -18.34
CA GLN A 85 1.09 -5.59 -19.72
C GLN A 85 2.26 -6.35 -20.35
N LEU A 86 3.17 -6.88 -19.54
CA LEU A 86 4.32 -7.69 -19.99
C LEU A 86 3.98 -9.18 -20.09
N THR A 87 2.82 -9.59 -19.58
CA THR A 87 2.39 -11.00 -19.53
C THR A 87 1.02 -11.25 -20.16
N ASP A 88 0.48 -10.32 -20.95
CA ASP A 88 -0.83 -10.44 -21.60
C ASP A 88 -2.00 -10.61 -20.60
N GLN A 89 -1.97 -9.80 -19.53
CA GLN A 89 -2.95 -9.80 -18.44
C GLN A 89 -3.46 -8.37 -18.17
N LYS A 90 -3.49 -7.53 -19.21
CA LYS A 90 -3.87 -6.11 -19.12
C LYS A 90 -5.19 -5.92 -18.37
N GLY A 91 -5.23 -4.98 -17.42
CA GLY A 91 -6.37 -4.71 -16.55
C GLY A 91 -6.38 -5.53 -15.24
N ILE A 92 -5.36 -6.35 -14.97
CA ILE A 92 -5.29 -7.10 -13.70
C ILE A 92 -5.14 -6.18 -12.48
N HIS A 93 -4.61 -4.97 -12.66
CA HIS A 93 -4.46 -3.99 -11.59
C HIS A 93 -5.80 -3.60 -10.96
N ALA A 94 -6.67 -2.99 -11.77
CA ALA A 94 -8.01 -2.59 -11.33
C ALA A 94 -8.86 -3.79 -10.92
N PHE A 95 -8.61 -4.96 -11.52
CA PHE A 95 -9.27 -6.19 -11.11
C PHE A 95 -8.89 -6.61 -9.69
N TRP A 96 -7.60 -6.63 -9.35
CA TRP A 96 -7.13 -7.00 -8.01
C TRP A 96 -7.52 -5.96 -6.96
N GLU A 97 -7.30 -4.68 -7.25
CA GLU A 97 -7.44 -3.60 -6.28
C GLU A 97 -8.88 -3.13 -6.07
N SER A 98 -9.70 -3.09 -7.12
CA SER A 98 -11.07 -2.58 -7.01
C SER A 98 -12.08 -3.71 -7.00
N ARG A 99 -12.08 -4.55 -8.03
CA ARG A 99 -13.18 -5.49 -8.26
C ARG A 99 -13.26 -6.60 -7.21
N LEU A 100 -12.13 -7.12 -6.73
CA LEU A 100 -12.16 -8.15 -5.68
C LEU A 100 -12.69 -7.59 -4.36
N PRO A 101 -12.18 -6.47 -3.80
CA PRO A 101 -12.77 -5.87 -2.61
C PRO A 101 -14.25 -5.49 -2.80
N GLU A 102 -14.62 -4.87 -3.92
CA GLU A 102 -16.01 -4.50 -4.21
C GLU A 102 -16.98 -5.70 -4.15
N LEU A 103 -16.53 -6.90 -4.54
CA LEU A 103 -17.38 -8.09 -4.56
C LEU A 103 -17.39 -8.87 -3.24
N PHE A 104 -16.28 -8.86 -2.50
CA PHE A 104 -16.05 -9.85 -1.43
C PHE A 104 -15.79 -9.24 -0.05
N ALA A 105 -15.31 -7.99 0.03
CA ALA A 105 -14.86 -7.42 1.30
C ALA A 105 -15.97 -7.36 2.36
N GLU A 106 -17.11 -6.77 2.04
CA GLU A 106 -18.22 -6.57 2.98
C GLU A 106 -18.75 -7.90 3.55
N ALA A 107 -18.73 -8.97 2.75
CA ALA A 107 -19.33 -10.25 3.13
C ALA A 107 -18.32 -11.26 3.70
N GLN A 108 -17.01 -11.10 3.45
CA GLN A 108 -16.02 -12.16 3.70
C GLN A 108 -14.78 -11.72 4.46
N TYR A 109 -14.42 -10.44 4.48
CA TYR A 109 -13.13 -10.01 5.04
C TYR A 109 -13.29 -9.56 6.49
N ASP A 110 -12.31 -9.93 7.32
CA ASP A 110 -12.15 -9.38 8.66
C ASP A 110 -11.00 -8.36 8.68
N PHE A 111 -11.33 -7.12 9.04
CA PHE A 111 -10.38 -6.00 9.10
C PHE A 111 -9.80 -5.75 10.50
N PHE A 112 -10.08 -6.60 11.48
CA PHE A 112 -9.57 -6.41 12.84
C PHE A 112 -8.08 -6.74 12.96
N THR A 113 -7.23 -5.73 13.15
CA THR A 113 -5.76 -5.88 13.18
C THR A 113 -5.11 -5.71 14.55
N GLY A 114 -5.88 -5.32 15.57
CA GLY A 114 -5.35 -5.04 16.90
C GLY A 114 -4.87 -3.60 17.09
N GLN A 115 -3.95 -3.40 18.03
CA GLN A 115 -3.41 -2.07 18.37
C GLN A 115 -2.15 -1.78 17.56
N ALA A 116 -1.93 -0.50 17.25
CA ALA A 116 -0.70 -0.06 16.61
C ALA A 116 0.51 -0.26 17.51
N GLU A 117 1.63 -0.68 16.92
CA GLU A 117 2.90 -0.91 17.58
C GLU A 117 3.96 0.10 17.11
N ALA A 118 4.95 0.37 17.97
CA ALA A 118 6.05 1.26 17.64
C ALA A 118 7.06 0.55 16.74
N VAL A 119 7.43 1.18 15.62
CA VAL A 119 8.40 0.67 14.65
C VAL A 119 9.79 1.26 14.94
N PRO A 120 10.79 0.46 15.35
CA PRO A 120 12.10 1.00 15.72
C PRO A 120 12.91 1.59 14.55
N ASP A 121 12.75 1.01 13.35
CA ASP A 121 13.40 1.45 12.12
C ASP A 121 12.36 1.54 10.99
N PRO A 122 11.75 2.72 10.79
CA PRO A 122 10.75 2.92 9.75
C PRO A 122 11.28 2.66 8.34
N LEU A 123 12.56 2.95 8.07
CA LEU A 123 13.13 2.76 6.74
C LEU A 123 13.22 1.27 6.41
N ASP A 124 13.76 0.47 7.34
CA ASP A 124 13.82 -0.99 7.21
C ASP A 124 12.41 -1.59 7.07
N TYR A 125 11.46 -1.11 7.87
CA TYR A 125 10.06 -1.51 7.79
C TYR A 125 9.45 -1.26 6.40
N PHE A 126 9.67 -0.07 5.81
CA PHE A 126 9.16 0.26 4.47
C PHE A 126 9.74 -0.67 3.39
N TRP A 127 11.03 -0.96 3.46
CA TRP A 127 11.66 -1.89 2.52
C TRP A 127 11.09 -3.30 2.66
N HIS A 128 10.93 -3.80 3.88
CA HIS A 128 10.31 -5.09 4.13
C HIS A 128 8.86 -5.15 3.61
N LEU A 129 8.07 -4.12 3.86
CA LEU A 129 6.70 -4.00 3.36
C LEU A 129 6.63 -4.16 1.84
N ILE A 130 7.47 -3.41 1.13
CA ILE A 130 7.53 -3.41 -0.34
C ILE A 130 8.04 -4.76 -0.87
N LEU A 131 9.13 -5.29 -0.32
CA LEU A 131 9.74 -6.54 -0.78
C LEU A 131 8.82 -7.73 -0.56
N ASP A 132 8.15 -7.80 0.59
CA ASP A 132 7.20 -8.87 0.87
C ASP A 132 5.99 -8.81 -0.06
N SER A 133 5.47 -7.62 -0.36
CA SER A 133 4.41 -7.46 -1.36
C SER A 133 4.90 -7.89 -2.75
N HIS A 134 6.14 -7.56 -3.12
CA HIS A 134 6.73 -7.99 -4.39
C HIS A 134 6.81 -9.52 -4.52
N LEU A 135 7.12 -10.23 -3.44
CA LEU A 135 7.15 -11.70 -3.43
C LEU A 135 5.80 -12.34 -3.80
N LEU A 136 4.69 -11.59 -3.73
CA LEU A 136 3.36 -12.07 -4.10
C LEU A 136 3.04 -11.91 -5.59
N VAL A 137 3.83 -11.13 -6.36
CA VAL A 137 3.60 -10.87 -7.79
C VAL A 137 3.47 -12.16 -8.62
N PRO A 138 4.35 -13.18 -8.48
CA PRO A 138 4.21 -14.42 -9.22
C PRO A 138 2.90 -15.15 -8.93
N LYS A 139 2.40 -15.08 -7.69
CA LYS A 139 1.14 -15.70 -7.30
C LYS A 139 -0.06 -14.95 -7.89
N VAL A 140 -0.05 -13.62 -7.86
CA VAL A 140 -1.07 -12.76 -8.49
C VAL A 140 -1.18 -13.07 -9.99
N LEU A 141 -0.09 -12.94 -10.73
CA LEU A 141 -0.08 -13.16 -12.18
C LEU A 141 -0.34 -14.62 -12.54
N GLY A 142 0.26 -15.56 -11.81
CA GLY A 142 0.11 -16.99 -12.07
C GLY A 142 -1.30 -17.50 -11.79
N ALA A 143 -1.97 -17.01 -10.74
CA ALA A 143 -3.34 -17.39 -10.44
C ALA A 143 -4.33 -16.88 -11.49
N GLU A 144 -4.20 -15.63 -11.97
CA GLU A 144 -5.10 -15.09 -12.99
C GLU A 144 -4.99 -15.90 -14.28
N ARG A 145 -3.76 -16.19 -14.74
CA ARG A 145 -3.52 -17.01 -15.92
C ARG A 145 -4.16 -18.39 -15.79
N ARG A 146 -3.91 -19.09 -14.67
CA ARG A 146 -4.47 -20.43 -14.45
C ARG A 146 -6.01 -20.43 -14.48
N VAL A 147 -6.63 -19.46 -13.82
CA VAL A 147 -8.10 -19.36 -13.77
C VAL A 147 -8.66 -19.01 -15.15
N ARG A 148 -8.02 -18.07 -15.86
CA ARG A 148 -8.39 -17.69 -17.23
C ARG A 148 -8.33 -18.84 -18.20
N ASP A 149 -7.28 -19.65 -18.13
CA ASP A 149 -7.08 -20.78 -19.03
C ASP A 149 -8.02 -21.97 -18.67
N SER A 150 -8.60 -21.96 -17.46
CA SER A 150 -9.57 -22.98 -17.01
C SER A 150 -11.03 -22.67 -17.32
N LEU A 151 -11.34 -21.45 -17.78
CA LEU A 151 -12.71 -20.97 -18.00
C LEU A 151 -12.96 -20.61 -19.48
N PRO A 152 -14.17 -20.85 -20.00
CA PRO A 152 -14.58 -20.31 -21.30
C PRO A 152 -14.44 -18.79 -21.34
N ARG A 153 -14.06 -18.24 -22.49
CA ARG A 153 -13.79 -16.79 -22.66
C ARG A 153 -15.00 -15.93 -22.29
N GLU A 154 -16.21 -16.42 -22.53
CA GLU A 154 -17.47 -15.73 -22.21
C GLU A 154 -17.69 -15.56 -20.70
N LYS A 155 -17.01 -16.37 -19.88
CA LYS A 155 -17.06 -16.28 -18.42
C LYS A 155 -15.96 -15.40 -17.83
N VAL A 156 -15.07 -14.86 -18.67
CA VAL A 156 -13.95 -14.01 -18.22
C VAL A 156 -14.37 -12.55 -18.22
N TRP A 157 -15.10 -12.10 -19.24
CA TRP A 157 -15.47 -10.70 -19.45
C TRP A 157 -16.98 -10.51 -19.49
N CYS A 158 -17.45 -9.54 -18.72
CA CYS A 158 -18.86 -9.18 -18.58
C CYS A 158 -19.03 -7.67 -18.77
N THR A 159 -20.19 -7.28 -19.29
CA THR A 159 -20.59 -5.87 -19.39
C THR A 159 -21.45 -5.52 -18.18
N GLU A 160 -21.07 -4.49 -17.43
CA GLU A 160 -21.84 -3.95 -16.31
C GLU A 160 -22.06 -2.45 -16.47
N LEU A 161 -23.08 -1.90 -15.80
CA LEU A 161 -23.32 -0.45 -15.77
C LEU A 161 -22.64 0.16 -14.55
N ARG A 162 -21.71 1.09 -14.77
CA ARG A 162 -21.13 1.93 -13.72
C ARG A 162 -21.49 3.39 -14.02
N ASN A 163 -22.17 4.05 -13.09
CA ASN A 163 -22.70 5.41 -13.27
C ASN A 163 -23.52 5.59 -14.56
N GLY A 164 -24.30 4.57 -14.93
CA GLY A 164 -25.12 4.57 -16.15
C GLY A 164 -24.35 4.33 -17.45
N GLN A 165 -23.04 4.09 -17.41
CA GLN A 165 -22.23 3.76 -18.60
C GLN A 165 -21.85 2.27 -18.62
N PRO A 166 -21.93 1.60 -19.79
CA PRO A 166 -21.48 0.23 -19.92
C PRO A 166 -19.95 0.16 -19.85
N ILE A 167 -19.43 -0.65 -18.94
CA ILE A 167 -18.01 -0.93 -18.76
C ILE A 167 -17.75 -2.42 -18.90
N GLN A 168 -16.58 -2.78 -19.42
CA GLN A 168 -16.09 -4.16 -19.43
C GLN A 168 -15.40 -4.46 -18.09
N VAL A 169 -15.85 -5.50 -17.41
CA VAL A 169 -15.30 -5.96 -16.13
C VAL A 169 -15.05 -7.46 -16.18
N ARG A 170 -14.28 -7.96 -15.20
CA ARG A 170 -14.20 -9.40 -14.99
C ARG A 170 -15.50 -9.91 -14.38
N CYS A 171 -16.07 -10.95 -14.98
CA CYS A 171 -17.31 -11.57 -14.49
C CYS A 171 -17.17 -12.03 -13.04
N ARG A 172 -18.30 -12.12 -12.32
CA ARG A 172 -18.31 -12.54 -10.92
C ARG A 172 -17.72 -13.94 -10.73
N GLU A 173 -18.04 -14.87 -11.62
CA GLU A 173 -17.55 -16.25 -11.57
C GLU A 173 -16.02 -16.32 -11.73
N PHE A 174 -15.46 -15.51 -12.64
CA PHE A 174 -14.02 -15.39 -12.79
C PHE A 174 -13.38 -14.74 -11.57
N ALA A 175 -14.00 -13.67 -11.04
CA ALA A 175 -13.56 -13.00 -9.82
C ALA A 175 -13.51 -13.95 -8.63
N GLU A 176 -14.54 -14.79 -8.45
CA GLU A 176 -14.62 -15.75 -7.36
C GLU A 176 -13.56 -16.86 -7.50
N ALA A 177 -13.41 -17.45 -8.68
CA ALA A 177 -12.38 -18.46 -8.93
C ALA A 177 -10.96 -17.91 -8.71
N TYR A 178 -10.71 -16.67 -9.15
CA TYR A 178 -9.44 -15.99 -8.92
C TYR A 178 -9.23 -15.66 -7.44
N HIS A 179 -10.24 -15.14 -6.75
CA HIS A 179 -10.19 -14.85 -5.32
C HIS A 179 -9.87 -16.10 -4.49
N GLN A 180 -10.51 -17.23 -4.81
CA GLN A 180 -10.21 -18.54 -4.21
C GLN A 180 -8.78 -18.98 -4.51
N ALA A 181 -8.30 -18.83 -5.75
CA ALA A 181 -6.93 -19.16 -6.13
C ALA A 181 -5.86 -18.29 -5.44
N LEU A 182 -6.21 -17.06 -5.07
CA LEU A 182 -5.37 -16.18 -4.25
C LEU A 182 -5.33 -16.62 -2.77
N GLY A 183 -6.35 -17.33 -2.29
CA GLY A 183 -6.39 -17.94 -0.96
C GLY A 183 -6.28 -16.88 0.15
N GLY A 184 -7.22 -15.95 0.20
CA GLY A 184 -7.29 -14.88 1.21
C GLY A 184 -6.17 -13.83 1.11
N MET A 185 -5.46 -13.74 -0.03
CA MET A 185 -4.36 -12.76 -0.17
C MET A 185 -4.83 -11.32 -0.08
N VAL A 186 -5.95 -10.98 -0.74
CA VAL A 186 -6.43 -9.59 -0.81
C VAL A 186 -6.76 -9.09 0.59
N GLU A 187 -7.52 -9.88 1.36
CA GLU A 187 -7.81 -9.60 2.77
C GLU A 187 -6.54 -9.42 3.60
N ARG A 188 -5.57 -10.35 3.51
CA ARG A 188 -4.30 -10.22 4.26
C ARG A 188 -3.53 -8.94 3.90
N GLN A 189 -3.50 -8.55 2.63
CA GLN A 189 -2.83 -7.33 2.21
C GLN A 189 -3.58 -6.07 2.69
N MET A 190 -4.92 -6.10 2.72
CA MET A 190 -5.71 -5.00 3.30
C MET A 190 -5.49 -4.87 4.81
N ARG A 191 -5.48 -5.99 5.55
CA ARG A 191 -5.13 -6.01 6.99
C ARG A 191 -3.73 -5.45 7.23
N ARG A 192 -2.75 -5.90 6.43
CA ARG A 192 -1.38 -5.38 6.49
C ARG A 192 -1.30 -3.88 6.23
N ALA A 193 -2.10 -3.35 5.30
CA ALA A 193 -2.18 -1.92 5.06
C ALA A 193 -2.73 -1.16 6.28
N ILE A 194 -3.79 -1.69 6.92
CA ILE A 194 -4.36 -1.10 8.15
C ILE A 194 -3.32 -1.09 9.28
N GLU A 195 -2.63 -2.21 9.50
CA GLU A 195 -1.54 -2.35 10.48
C GLU A 195 -0.44 -1.31 10.20
N ALA A 196 0.09 -1.29 8.98
CA ALA A 196 1.16 -0.38 8.60
C ALA A 196 0.79 1.10 8.78
N VAL A 197 -0.43 1.49 8.43
CA VAL A 197 -0.92 2.86 8.65
C VAL A 197 -0.94 3.19 10.15
N GLY A 198 -1.51 2.30 10.97
CA GLY A 198 -1.58 2.50 12.42
C GLY A 198 -0.20 2.60 13.07
N ASP A 199 0.66 1.63 12.79
CA ASP A 199 2.02 1.55 13.33
C ASP A 199 2.84 2.80 12.99
N ILE A 200 2.77 3.25 11.73
CA ILE A 200 3.59 4.36 11.26
C ILE A 200 3.06 5.71 11.76
N TRP A 201 1.74 5.90 11.83
CA TRP A 201 1.17 7.10 12.46
C TRP A 201 1.53 7.16 13.95
N TYR A 202 1.43 6.02 14.65
CA TYR A 202 1.77 5.93 16.07
C TYR A 202 3.26 6.21 16.31
N THR A 203 4.13 5.58 15.51
CA THR A 203 5.58 5.78 15.58
C THR A 203 5.95 7.24 15.30
N ALA A 204 5.34 7.87 14.29
CA ALA A 204 5.61 9.27 13.98
C ALA A 204 5.22 10.21 15.13
N TRP A 205 4.11 9.94 15.80
CA TRP A 205 3.66 10.70 16.97
C TRP A 205 4.57 10.48 18.19
N LEU A 206 5.02 9.24 18.43
CA LEU A 206 5.99 8.92 19.47
C LEU A 206 7.32 9.66 19.27
N GLU A 207 7.89 9.58 18.06
CA GLU A 207 9.14 10.25 17.70
C GLU A 207 9.06 11.77 17.80
N ALA A 208 7.88 12.35 17.55
CA ALA A 208 7.63 13.77 17.72
C ALA A 208 7.56 14.22 19.20
N GLY A 209 7.74 13.31 20.16
CA GLY A 209 7.71 13.60 21.59
C GLY A 209 6.31 13.56 22.20
N GLN A 210 5.39 12.78 21.60
CA GLN A 210 4.03 12.59 22.09
C GLN A 210 3.27 13.91 22.33
N PRO A 211 3.28 14.84 21.35
CA PRO A 211 2.68 16.15 21.54
C PRO A 211 1.18 16.02 21.82
N ASN A 212 0.70 16.71 22.86
CA ASN A 212 -0.72 16.96 23.01
C ASN A 212 -1.16 17.96 21.91
N LEU A 213 -2.04 17.48 21.02
CA LEU A 213 -2.54 18.21 19.87
C LEU A 213 -3.72 19.13 20.19
N GLY A 214 -4.38 18.95 21.33
CA GLY A 214 -5.52 19.78 21.74
C GLY A 214 -6.74 19.67 20.82
N TRP A 215 -6.80 18.64 19.97
CA TRP A 215 -7.90 18.43 19.02
C TRP A 215 -9.14 17.94 19.75
N GLN A 216 -10.28 18.58 19.48
CA GLN A 216 -11.59 18.02 19.79
C GLN A 216 -11.91 17.00 18.71
N VAL A 217 -11.55 15.74 18.94
CA VAL A 217 -11.94 14.67 18.04
C VAL A 217 -13.30 14.17 18.51
N ASP A 218 -14.37 14.49 17.75
CA ASP A 218 -15.61 13.72 17.81
C ASP A 218 -15.31 12.33 17.23
N VAL A 219 -14.67 11.47 18.02
CA VAL A 219 -14.50 10.07 17.66
C VAL A 219 -15.90 9.44 17.77
N PRO A 220 -16.51 8.97 16.67
CA PRO A 220 -17.71 8.16 16.80
C PRO A 220 -17.33 6.97 17.68
N ALA A 221 -18.11 6.71 18.73
CA ALA A 221 -17.83 5.60 19.64
C ALA A 221 -17.59 4.34 18.80
N LEU A 222 -16.37 3.80 18.88
CA LEU A 222 -16.09 2.47 18.35
C LEU A 222 -17.06 1.52 19.05
N PRO A 223 -17.75 0.62 18.33
CA PRO A 223 -18.57 -0.40 18.98
C PRO A 223 -17.71 -1.13 20.02
N GLU A 224 -18.22 -1.28 21.24
CA GLU A 224 -17.50 -1.89 22.35
C GLU A 224 -16.93 -3.25 21.90
N LEU A 225 -15.63 -3.46 22.14
CA LEU A 225 -14.91 -4.71 21.84
C LEU A 225 -15.59 -5.95 22.44
N ASP A 226 -16.41 -5.79 23.47
CA ASP A 226 -17.20 -6.85 24.12
C ASP A 226 -18.45 -7.29 23.31
N SER A 227 -18.76 -6.61 22.20
CA SER A 227 -19.87 -6.96 21.31
C SER A 227 -19.48 -7.86 20.14
N LEU A 228 -18.18 -8.12 19.96
CA LEU A 228 -17.73 -9.13 19.02
C LEU A 228 -18.06 -10.52 19.60
N PRO A 229 -18.72 -11.41 18.83
CA PRO A 229 -18.91 -12.78 19.29
C PRO A 229 -17.54 -13.37 19.64
N PRO A 230 -17.42 -14.14 20.74
CA PRO A 230 -16.16 -14.75 21.11
C PRO A 230 -15.61 -15.50 19.89
N ASP A 231 -14.32 -15.33 19.63
CA ASP A 231 -13.58 -16.02 18.58
C ASP A 231 -14.05 -17.48 18.51
N THR A 232 -14.91 -17.77 17.54
CA THR A 232 -15.36 -19.13 17.28
C THR A 232 -14.25 -19.78 16.50
N GLY A 233 -13.12 -20.01 17.20
CA GLY A 233 -11.88 -20.52 16.66
C GLY A 233 -12.18 -21.52 15.58
N HIS A 234 -12.00 -21.09 14.33
CA HIS A 234 -12.24 -21.94 13.19
C HIS A 234 -11.26 -23.10 13.37
N PRO A 235 -11.72 -24.36 13.55
CA PRO A 235 -10.80 -25.43 13.89
C PRO A 235 -9.81 -25.56 12.76
N LEU A 236 -8.53 -25.34 13.08
CA LEU A 236 -7.39 -25.73 12.27
C LEU A 236 -7.54 -27.21 11.92
N ARG A 237 -8.20 -27.50 10.80
CA ARG A 237 -8.11 -28.80 10.18
C ARG A 237 -6.73 -28.88 9.56
N LYS A 238 -5.83 -29.54 10.30
CA LYS A 238 -4.68 -30.22 9.71
C LYS A 238 -5.16 -31.13 8.59
N GLN A 239 -4.90 -30.77 7.34
CA GLN A 239 -4.48 -31.64 6.24
C GLN A 239 -3.60 -30.82 5.30
#